data_AF-A0A949EU53-F1
#
_entry.id   AF-A0A949EU53-F1
#
_cell.length_a   1.000
_cell.length_b   1.000
_cell.length_c   1.000
_cell.angle_alpha   90.00
_cell.angle_beta   90.00
_cell.angle_gamma   90.00
#
_symmetry.space_group_name_H-M   'P 1'
#
loop_
_entity.id
_entity.type
_entity.pdbx_description
1 polymer ?
#
loop_
_entity_poly.entity_id
_entity_poly.type
_entity_poly.pdbx_seq_one_letter_code
_entity_poly.pdbx_strand_id
1 'polypeptide(L)' 'MSQCLALNTSTVRIMGKIENGIDYGLIMDGCMKDKELVIKGGSIGDENAVVKMICHN' A
#
# COMPACT_ATOMS: atom_id res chain seq x y z
N MET A 1 13.17 7.49 8.42
CA MET A 1 13.42 6.10 7.96
C MET A 1 12.18 5.67 7.18
N SER A 2 12.30 5.28 5.90
CA SER A 2 11.13 4.87 5.11
C SER A 2 10.65 3.49 5.56
N GLN A 3 9.34 3.25 5.54
CA GLN A 3 8.76 1.95 5.95
C GLN A 3 9.31 0.80 5.09
N CYS A 4 9.52 1.02 3.78
CA CYS A 4 10.12 0.02 2.90
C CYS A 4 11.53 -0.40 3.34
N LEU A 5 12.35 0.55 3.82
CA LEU A 5 13.68 0.25 4.33
C LEU A 5 13.62 -0.59 5.61
N ALA A 6 12.69 -0.27 6.51
CA ALA A 6 12.49 -1.05 7.74
C ALA A 6 12.00 -2.47 7.47
N LEU A 7 11.22 -2.67 6.40
CA LEU A 7 10.73 -3.98 5.96
C LEU A 7 11.72 -4.75 5.06
N ASN A 8 12.87 -4.14 4.73
CA ASN A 8 13.82 -4.66 3.76
C ASN A 8 13.17 -5.04 2.41
N THR A 9 12.22 -4.21 1.95
CA THR A 9 11.54 -4.40 0.66
C THR A 9 11.99 -3.35 -0.34
N SER A 10 12.26 -3.81 -1.56
CA SER A 10 12.59 -2.97 -2.71
C SER A 10 11.54 -3.05 -3.81
N THR A 11 10.67 -4.07 -3.77
CA THR A 11 9.76 -4.38 -4.86
C THR A 11 8.33 -4.61 -4.36
N VAL A 12 7.40 -3.83 -4.93
CA VAL A 12 5.95 -4.00 -4.75
C VAL A 12 5.32 -4.22 -6.12
N ARG A 13 4.48 -5.25 -6.24
CA ARG A 13 3.62 -5.43 -7.42
C ARG A 13 2.30 -4.74 -7.17
N ILE A 14 2.00 -3.71 -7.94
CA ILE A 14 0.68 -3.07 -7.93
C ILE A 14 -0.34 -4.02 -8.55
N MET A 15 -1.39 -4.33 -7.79
CA MET A 15 -2.47 -5.23 -8.20
C MET A 15 -3.67 -4.44 -8.71
N GLY A 16 -3.87 -3.21 -8.24
CA GLY A 16 -4.92 -2.32 -8.71
C GLY A 16 -4.98 -1.00 -7.95
N LYS A 17 -6.12 -0.33 -8.05
CA LYS A 17 -6.40 0.95 -7.38
C LYS A 17 -7.66 0.85 -6.54
N ILE A 18 -7.61 1.44 -5.35
CA ILE A 18 -8.80 1.63 -4.51
C ILE A 18 -9.53 2.88 -5.00
N GLU A 19 -8.81 3.98 -5.18
CA GLU A 19 -9.28 5.22 -5.79
C GLU A 19 -8.11 6.01 -6.40
N ASN A 20 -8.37 7.17 -7.00
CA ASN A 20 -7.32 7.97 -7.63
C ASN A 20 -6.25 8.40 -6.62
N GLY A 21 -5.03 7.89 -6.80
CA GLY A 21 -3.87 8.17 -5.95
C GLY A 21 -3.79 7.29 -4.69
N ILE A 22 -4.58 6.21 -4.63
CA ILE A 22 -4.50 5.14 -3.64
C ILE A 22 -4.41 3.79 -4.37
N ASP A 23 -3.21 3.22 -4.39
CA ASP A 23 -2.92 1.94 -5.05
C ASP A 23 -2.85 0.82 -4.01
N TYR A 24 -3.20 -0.41 -4.39
CA TYR A 24 -2.97 -1.61 -3.56
C TYR A 24 -2.12 -2.63 -4.30
N GLY A 25 -1.35 -3.40 -3.55
CA GLY A 25 -0.38 -4.32 -4.13
C GLY A 25 0.16 -5.35 -3.15
N LEU A 26 1.08 -6.16 -3.67
CA LEU A 26 1.75 -7.23 -2.96
C LEU A 26 3.24 -6.92 -2.80
N ILE A 27 3.77 -7.11 -1.59
CA ILE A 27 5.20 -7.02 -1.32
C ILE A 27 5.88 -8.27 -1.90
N MET A 28 6.89 -8.08 -2.75
CA MET A 28 7.53 -9.18 -3.48
C MET A 28 8.81 -9.70 -2.83
N ASP A 29 9.36 -8.96 -1.86
CA ASP A 29 10.64 -9.24 -1.20
C ASP A 29 10.66 -8.74 0.27
N GLY A 30 11.73 -9.06 1.01
CA GLY A 30 11.90 -8.61 2.39
C GLY A 30 11.10 -9.40 3.43
N CYS A 31 10.95 -8.81 4.62
CA CYS A 31 10.38 -9.50 5.78
C CYS A 31 8.86 -9.72 5.69
N MET A 32 8.18 -8.95 4.84
CA MET A 32 6.73 -8.99 4.64
C MET A 32 6.36 -9.48 3.24
N LYS A 33 7.23 -10.29 2.62
CA LYS A 33 6.96 -10.91 1.32
C LYS A 33 5.59 -11.61 1.31
N ASP A 34 4.89 -11.47 0.19
CA ASP A 34 3.55 -12.01 -0.09
C ASP A 34 2.45 -11.41 0.81
N LYS A 35 2.74 -10.30 1.52
CA LYS A 35 1.73 -9.52 2.23
C LYS A 35 1.23 -8.36 1.40
N GLU A 36 -0.03 -8.02 1.62
CA GLU A 36 -0.70 -6.90 0.99
C GLU A 36 -0.30 -5.58 1.63
N LEU A 37 -0.34 -4.54 0.81
CA LEU A 37 0.05 -3.18 1.13
C LEU A 37 -0.86 -2.22 0.35
N VAL A 38 -1.22 -1.12 1.00
CA VAL A 38 -1.90 0.01 0.37
C VAL A 38 -1.00 1.23 0.42
N ILE A 39 -0.82 1.91 -0.71
CA ILE A 39 0.03 3.10 -0.87
C ILE A 39 -0.87 4.29 -1.18
N LYS A 40 -0.84 5.29 -0.30
CA LYS A 40 -1.62 6.53 -0.42
C LYS A 40 -0.69 7.73 -0.54
N GLY A 41 -0.92 8.60 -1.52
CA GLY A 41 -0.29 9.92 -1.56
C GLY A 41 -0.68 10.76 -0.33
N GLY A 42 0.28 11.46 0.30
CA GLY A 42 0.11 12.09 1.61
C GLY A 42 -1.22 12.87 1.79
N SER A 43 -1.57 13.72 0.82
CA SER A 43 -2.79 14.56 0.84
C SER A 43 -3.94 14.03 -0.04
N ILE A 44 -3.90 12.77 -0.47
CA ILE A 44 -4.92 12.15 -1.33
C ILE A 44 -6.00 11.43 -0.51
N GLY A 45 -7.24 11.50 -0.99
CA GLY A 45 -8.40 10.79 -0.43
C GLY A 45 -9.34 11.70 0.36
N ASP A 46 -10.58 11.26 0.56
CA ASP A 46 -11.56 11.92 1.42
C ASP A 46 -11.40 11.51 2.90
N GLU A 47 -12.29 12.01 3.77
CA GLU A 47 -12.32 11.68 5.19
C GLU A 47 -12.44 10.17 5.48
N ASN A 48 -12.93 9.40 4.50
CA ASN A 48 -13.14 7.95 4.60
C ASN A 48 -12.03 7.14 3.92
N ALA A 49 -10.98 7.78 3.39
CA ALA A 49 -9.91 7.10 2.66
C ALA A 49 -9.32 5.93 3.46
N VAL A 50 -8.99 6.13 4.75
CA VAL A 50 -8.43 5.08 5.62
C VAL A 50 -9.38 3.90 5.79
N VAL A 51 -10.68 4.17 5.95
CA VAL A 51 -11.69 3.11 6.06
C VAL A 51 -11.77 2.31 4.76
N LYS A 52 -11.79 2.99 3.61
CA LYS A 52 -11.77 2.34 2.29
C LYS A 52 -10.53 1.46 2.10
N MET A 53 -9.37 1.87 2.61
CA MET A 53 -8.13 1.08 2.55
C MET A 53 -8.20 -0.20 3.39
N ILE A 54 -8.78 -0.15 4.58
CA ILE A 54 -8.87 -1.29 5.50
C ILE A 54 -9.96 -2.28 5.04
N CYS A 55 -11.08 -1.77 4.53
CA CYS A 55 -12.23 -2.58 4.11
C CYS A 55 -12.16 -3.00 2.64
N HIS A 56 -11.03 -2.75 1.95
CA HIS A 56 -10.83 -3.21 0.59
C HIS A 56 -10.68 -4.73 0.57
N ASN A 57 -11.57 -5.42 -0.13
CA ASN A 57 -11.52 -6.86 -0.39
C ASN A 57 -11.15 -7.11 -1.85
#